data_AF-V7CUV5-F1
#
_entry.id   AF-V7CUV5-F1
#
_cell.length_a   1.000
_cell.length_b   1.000
_cell.length_c   1.000
_cell.angle_alpha   90.00
_cell.angle_beta   90.00
_cell.angle_gamma   90.00
#
_symmetry.space_group_name_H-M   'P 1'
#
loop_
_entity.id
_entity.type
_entity.pdbx_description
1 polymer ?
#
loop_
_entity_poly.entity_id
_entity_poly.type
_entity_poly.pdbx_seq_one_letter_code
_entity_poly.pdbx_strand_id
1 'polypeptide(L)'
;MAKYIPKTGSRKNVRIGSRNHTRKIPKGIIQVQASFNNTIVTITDVRGRVISWSSAGTCGFKGTRRGTPFAAQTAAGNAIRTVSDQGMQRAEIMIKGPGLGRDATLRAIRRSGILLNFIRDVTPMPHNGCRSPKKDVYKTKNKHEKYFKRNKQVKSLIKIIDYYGSREIKSLYSDTTMEMC
;
A
#
# COMPACT_ATOMS: atom_id res chain seq x y z
N MET A 1 52.01 19.20 -6.51
CA MET A 1 51.74 18.36 -5.33
C MET A 1 50.31 18.60 -4.86
N ALA A 2 49.40 17.64 -5.05
CA ALA A 2 48.00 17.79 -4.63
C ALA A 2 47.88 17.57 -3.11
N LYS A 3 47.31 18.55 -2.39
CA LYS A 3 47.08 18.45 -0.94
C LYS A 3 45.93 17.48 -0.66
N TYR A 4 46.15 16.54 0.26
CA TYR A 4 45.19 15.55 0.73
C TYR A 4 44.04 16.20 1.50
N ILE A 5 42.79 15.94 1.09
CA ILE A 5 41.57 16.40 1.78
C ILE A 5 41.15 15.31 2.78
N PRO A 6 41.13 15.57 4.09
CA PRO A 6 40.72 14.57 5.06
C PRO A 6 39.22 14.25 4.91
N LYS A 7 38.87 12.97 4.77
CA LYS A 7 37.49 12.51 4.79
C LYS A 7 36.91 12.78 6.19
N THR A 8 35.98 13.72 6.27
CA THR A 8 35.23 14.07 7.47
C THR A 8 34.61 12.83 8.11
N GLY A 9 35.01 12.55 9.35
CA GLY A 9 34.54 11.42 10.13
C GLY A 9 33.03 11.41 10.32
N SER A 10 32.49 10.21 10.46
CA SER A 10 31.07 9.95 10.73
C SER A 10 30.59 10.78 11.92
N ARG A 11 29.66 11.71 11.70
CA ARG A 11 28.94 12.40 12.79
C ARG A 11 28.33 11.35 13.71
N LYS A 12 28.92 11.15 14.89
CA LYS A 12 28.28 10.39 15.97
C LYS A 12 27.02 11.18 16.36
N ASN A 13 25.85 10.65 16.04
CA ASN A 13 24.57 11.18 16.49
C ASN A 13 24.55 11.13 18.03
N VAL A 14 24.90 12.24 18.68
CA VAL A 14 24.66 12.45 20.11
C VAL A 14 23.15 12.47 20.28
N ARG A 15 22.58 11.36 20.72
CA ARG A 15 21.17 11.29 21.11
C ARG A 15 21.03 12.13 22.36
N ILE A 16 20.60 13.37 22.20
CA ILE A 16 20.17 14.23 23.30
C ILE A 16 19.05 13.46 24.01
N GLY A 17 19.39 12.87 25.15
CA GLY A 17 18.46 12.11 25.98
C GLY A 17 17.44 13.05 26.57
N SER A 18 16.31 13.21 25.88
CA SER A 18 15.11 13.83 26.46
C SER A 18 14.75 13.05 27.72
N ARG A 19 14.75 13.72 28.88
CA ARG A 19 14.27 13.17 30.16
C ARG A 19 12.95 12.45 29.93
N ASN A 20 12.98 11.13 30.06
CA ASN A 20 11.86 10.23 29.82
C ASN A 20 10.84 10.34 30.96
N HIS A 21 10.07 11.42 30.99
CA HIS A 21 8.78 11.34 31.65
C HIS A 21 7.79 10.73 30.65
N THR A 22 7.58 9.41 30.75
CA THR A 22 6.57 8.71 29.96
C THR A 22 5.22 9.33 30.28
N ARG A 23 4.69 10.12 29.34
CA ARG A 23 3.37 10.74 29.49
C ARG A 23 2.33 9.63 29.34
N LYS A 24 1.56 9.37 30.40
CA LYS A 24 0.44 8.44 30.34
C LYS A 24 -0.74 9.15 29.69
N ILE A 25 -1.06 8.77 28.46
CA ILE A 25 -2.15 9.37 27.68
C ILE A 25 -3.27 8.33 27.53
N PRO A 26 -4.44 8.53 28.17
CA PRO A 26 -5.51 7.52 28.16
C PRO A 26 -6.28 7.49 26.83
N LYS A 27 -6.33 8.61 26.11
CA LYS A 27 -7.06 8.79 24.85
C LYS A 27 -6.15 9.38 23.77
N GLY A 28 -6.12 8.75 22.59
CA GLY A 28 -5.33 9.23 21.45
C GLY A 28 -6.03 9.04 20.10
N ILE A 29 -5.34 9.49 19.05
CA ILE A 29 -5.78 9.37 17.66
C ILE A 29 -4.72 8.59 16.88
N ILE A 30 -5.16 7.53 16.21
CA ILE A 30 -4.35 6.68 15.33
C ILE A 30 -4.57 7.14 13.90
N GLN A 31 -3.53 7.71 13.30
CA GLN A 31 -3.49 8.14 11.91
C GLN A 31 -2.86 7.04 11.05
N VAL A 32 -3.62 6.53 10.09
CA VAL A 32 -3.18 5.49 9.17
C VAL A 32 -3.07 6.09 7.78
N GLN A 33 -1.85 6.27 7.28
CA GLN A 33 -1.62 6.65 5.90
C GLN A 33 -1.42 5.39 5.05
N ALA A 34 -2.46 5.01 4.31
CA ALA A 34 -2.48 3.88 3.40
C ALA A 34 -2.21 4.35 1.97
N SER A 35 -0.94 4.32 1.56
CA SER A 35 -0.53 4.49 0.16
C SER A 35 -0.45 3.13 -0.53
N PHE A 36 -0.32 3.12 -1.87
CA PHE A 36 -0.15 1.90 -2.65
C PHE A 36 1.19 1.19 -2.37
N ASN A 37 2.24 1.95 -2.00
CA ASN A 37 3.60 1.42 -1.86
C ASN A 37 4.06 1.28 -0.41
N ASN A 38 3.33 1.89 0.52
CA ASN A 38 3.72 1.95 1.93
C ASN A 38 2.50 2.22 2.80
N THR A 39 2.56 1.72 4.03
CA THR A 39 1.65 2.09 5.11
C THR A 39 2.44 2.69 6.26
N ILE A 40 1.94 3.81 6.77
CA ILE A 40 2.53 4.52 7.90
C ILE A 40 1.43 4.66 8.95
N VAL A 41 1.72 4.22 10.17
CA VAL A 41 0.84 4.31 11.32
C VAL A 41 1.48 5.27 12.31
N THR A 42 0.78 6.34 12.62
CA THR A 42 1.22 7.38 13.56
C THR A 42 0.19 7.48 14.67
N ILE A 43 0.64 7.44 15.91
CA ILE A 43 -0.24 7.58 17.08
C ILE A 43 0.04 8.93 17.72
N THR A 44 -1.03 9.68 17.95
CA THR A 44 -0.98 11.07 18.38
C THR A 44 -1.89 11.31 19.58
N ASP A 45 -1.56 12.33 20.37
CA ASP A 45 -2.50 12.93 21.32
C ASP A 45 -3.67 13.61 20.58
N VAL A 46 -4.74 13.90 21.31
CA VAL A 46 -5.83 14.79 20.83
C VAL A 46 -5.29 16.17 20.40
N ARG A 47 -4.17 16.63 20.98
CA ARG A 47 -3.48 17.87 20.60
C ARG A 47 -2.60 17.75 19.35
N GLY A 48 -2.53 16.58 18.72
CA GLY A 48 -1.70 16.33 17.53
C GLY A 48 -0.21 16.10 17.81
N ARG A 49 0.20 15.94 19.06
CA ARG A 49 1.60 15.57 19.39
C ARG A 49 1.81 14.08 19.11
N VAL A 50 2.86 13.74 18.38
CA VAL A 50 3.20 12.35 18.06
C VAL A 50 3.78 11.65 19.29
N ILE A 51 3.21 10.51 19.63
CA ILE A 51 3.67 9.63 20.70
C ILE A 51 4.64 8.61 20.12
N SER A 52 4.15 7.86 19.13
CA SER A 52 4.92 6.85 18.42
C SER A 52 4.47 6.77 16.97
N TRP A 53 5.36 6.28 16.12
CA TRP A 53 5.06 6.02 14.73
C TRP A 53 5.81 4.77 14.27
N SER A 54 5.21 4.07 13.33
CA SER A 54 5.82 2.91 12.69
C SER A 54 5.40 2.86 11.23
N SER A 55 6.28 2.35 10.39
CA SER A 55 5.98 2.13 8.98
C SER A 55 6.37 0.73 8.58
N ALA A 56 5.82 0.24 7.46
CA ALA A 56 6.27 -1.03 6.89
C ALA A 56 7.79 -1.04 6.61
N GLY A 57 8.38 0.11 6.27
CA GLY A 57 9.83 0.25 6.10
C GLY A 57 10.61 0.11 7.41
N THR A 58 10.12 0.70 8.50
CA THR A 58 10.72 0.60 9.85
C THR A 58 10.74 -0.85 10.34
N CYS A 59 9.75 -1.65 9.92
CA CYS A 59 9.64 -3.07 10.25
C CYS A 59 10.53 -3.98 9.38
N GLY A 60 11.38 -3.41 8.52
CA GLY A 60 12.32 -4.17 7.68
C GLY A 60 11.76 -4.64 6.33
N PHE A 61 10.52 -4.30 5.97
CA PHE A 61 9.98 -4.64 4.65
C PHE A 61 10.52 -3.71 3.56
N LYS A 62 11.12 -4.31 2.53
CA LYS A 62 11.72 -3.59 1.38
C LYS A 62 11.00 -3.92 0.07
N GLY A 63 11.13 -3.02 -0.91
CA GLY A 63 10.61 -3.22 -2.27
C GLY A 63 9.09 -3.40 -2.31
N THR A 64 8.64 -4.35 -3.13
CA THR A 64 7.21 -4.65 -3.36
C THR A 64 6.50 -5.17 -2.11
N ARG A 65 7.23 -5.81 -1.19
CA ARG A 65 6.68 -6.35 0.07
C ARG A 65 6.21 -5.24 1.02
N ARG A 66 6.71 -4.01 0.87
CA ARG A 66 6.35 -2.86 1.72
C ARG A 66 4.88 -2.43 1.59
N GLY A 67 4.27 -2.61 0.42
CA GLY A 67 2.87 -2.26 0.16
C GLY A 67 1.87 -3.37 0.53
N THR A 68 2.34 -4.50 1.05
CA THR A 68 1.47 -5.65 1.35
C THR A 68 0.65 -5.44 2.63
N PRO A 69 -0.54 -6.04 2.73
CA PRO A 69 -1.36 -5.96 3.95
C PRO A 69 -0.66 -6.58 5.17
N PHE A 70 0.16 -7.62 4.98
CA PHE A 70 0.95 -8.20 6.06
C PHE A 70 1.93 -7.21 6.68
N ALA A 71 2.64 -6.46 5.84
CA ALA A 71 3.56 -5.42 6.32
C ALA A 71 2.82 -4.31 7.10
N ALA A 72 1.60 -3.96 6.66
CA ALA A 72 0.75 -2.98 7.36
C ALA A 72 0.30 -3.48 8.74
N GLN A 73 -0.04 -4.76 8.85
CA GLN A 73 -0.40 -5.39 10.12
C GLN A 73 0.78 -5.36 11.11
N THR A 74 1.98 -5.74 10.66
CA THR A 74 3.19 -5.71 11.51
C THR A 74 3.52 -4.28 11.94
N ALA A 75 3.41 -3.31 11.03
CA ALA A 75 3.65 -1.90 11.35
C ALA A 75 2.67 -1.37 12.40
N ALA A 76 1.38 -1.69 12.26
CA ALA A 76 0.35 -1.32 13.22
C ALA A 76 0.60 -1.96 14.60
N GLY A 77 0.90 -3.26 14.64
CA GLY A 77 1.20 -3.97 15.89
C GLY A 77 2.39 -3.35 16.64
N ASN A 78 3.46 -3.00 15.91
CA ASN A 78 4.63 -2.36 16.50
C ASN A 78 4.34 -0.97 17.08
N ALA A 79 3.57 -0.13 16.36
CA ALA A 79 3.16 1.18 16.88
C ALA A 79 2.28 1.02 18.14
N ILE A 80 1.31 0.12 18.10
CA ILE A 80 0.36 -0.09 19.20
C ILE A 80 1.07 -0.63 20.44
N ARG A 81 2.01 -1.57 20.29
CA ARG A 81 2.75 -2.14 21.42
C ARG A 81 3.38 -1.05 22.28
N THR A 82 4.08 -0.10 21.64
CA THR A 82 4.71 1.03 22.35
C THR A 82 3.73 1.94 23.08
N VAL A 83 2.47 1.98 22.66
CA VAL A 83 1.44 2.85 23.22
C VAL A 83 0.59 2.12 24.27
N SER A 84 0.44 0.79 24.12
CA SER A 84 -0.10 -0.07 25.16
C SER A 84 0.76 0.00 26.42
N ASP A 85 2.09 0.03 26.26
CA ASP A 85 3.03 0.22 27.38
C ASP A 85 2.85 1.57 28.10
N GLN A 86 2.33 2.59 27.39
CA GLN A 86 2.03 3.92 27.95
C GLN A 86 0.63 4.02 28.57
N GLY A 87 -0.21 2.99 28.42
CA GLY A 87 -1.54 2.90 29.04
C GLY A 87 -2.67 3.57 28.24
N MET A 88 -2.57 3.68 26.92
CA MET A 88 -3.68 4.19 26.11
C MET A 88 -4.80 3.16 26.02
N GLN A 89 -6.01 3.55 26.42
CA GLN A 89 -7.19 2.67 26.46
C GLN A 89 -8.15 2.93 25.31
N ARG A 90 -8.30 4.20 24.92
CA ARG A 90 -9.27 4.63 23.90
C ARG A 90 -8.56 5.27 22.71
N ALA A 91 -8.97 4.89 21.51
CA ALA A 91 -8.43 5.45 20.29
C ALA A 91 -9.51 5.82 19.27
N GLU A 92 -9.24 6.89 18.55
CA GLU A 92 -9.96 7.28 17.33
C GLU A 92 -9.09 6.94 16.12
N ILE A 93 -9.68 6.38 15.06
CA ILE A 93 -8.91 6.00 13.87
C ILE A 93 -9.23 6.98 12.74
N MET A 94 -8.18 7.57 12.16
CA MET A 94 -8.26 8.39 10.96
C MET A 94 -7.45 7.75 9.84
N ILE A 95 -8.09 7.43 8.73
CA ILE A 95 -7.45 6.72 7.60
C ILE A 95 -7.31 7.68 6.43
N LYS A 96 -6.11 7.75 5.86
CA LYS A 96 -5.79 8.56 4.67
C LYS A 96 -5.32 7.66 3.54
N GLY A 97 -6.06 7.67 2.43
CA GLY A 97 -5.68 7.03 1.18
C GLY A 97 -6.31 5.64 0.96
N PRO A 98 -6.31 5.18 -0.31
CA PRO A 98 -6.99 3.95 -0.74
C PRO A 98 -6.10 2.68 -0.69
N GLY A 99 -4.92 2.75 -0.05
CA GLY A 99 -3.94 1.66 -0.09
C GLY A 99 -4.42 0.34 0.53
N LEU A 100 -3.83 -0.78 0.08
CA LEU A 100 -4.17 -2.16 0.50
C LEU A 100 -4.04 -2.41 2.01
N GLY A 101 -3.23 -1.62 2.71
CA GLY A 101 -3.03 -1.79 4.15
C GLY A 101 -4.14 -1.19 5.02
N ARG A 102 -5.16 -0.55 4.44
CA ARG A 102 -6.29 0.04 5.18
C ARG A 102 -6.99 -0.97 6.10
N ASP A 103 -7.49 -2.05 5.53
CA ASP A 103 -8.24 -3.07 6.28
C ASP A 103 -7.34 -3.91 7.18
N ALA A 104 -6.11 -4.16 6.74
CA ALA A 104 -5.12 -4.91 7.51
C ALA A 104 -4.75 -4.20 8.81
N THR A 105 -4.56 -2.88 8.76
CA THR A 105 -4.29 -2.06 9.95
C THR A 105 -5.50 -2.03 10.88
N LEU A 106 -6.72 -1.86 10.36
CA LEU A 106 -7.95 -1.91 11.17
C LEU A 106 -8.10 -3.24 11.93
N ARG A 107 -7.85 -4.36 11.25
CA ARG A 107 -7.86 -5.70 11.87
C ARG A 107 -6.80 -5.84 12.96
N ALA A 108 -5.60 -5.30 12.72
CA ALA A 108 -4.51 -5.31 13.71
C ALA A 108 -4.88 -4.53 14.97
N ILE A 109 -5.46 -3.33 14.81
CA ILE A 109 -5.90 -2.49 15.93
C ILE A 109 -7.05 -3.13 16.69
N ARG A 110 -7.99 -3.78 16.00
CA ARG A 110 -9.07 -4.49 16.68
C ARG A 110 -8.56 -5.65 17.54
N ARG A 111 -7.53 -6.37 17.06
CA ARG A 111 -6.89 -7.48 17.78
C ARG A 111 -6.11 -7.03 19.02
N SER A 112 -5.58 -5.81 19.03
CA SER A 112 -4.75 -5.32 20.15
C SER A 112 -5.56 -4.93 21.39
N GLY A 113 -6.90 -4.97 21.35
CA GLY A 113 -7.74 -4.74 22.54
C GLY A 113 -7.94 -3.27 22.93
N ILE A 114 -7.54 -2.31 22.09
CA ILE A 114 -7.83 -0.88 22.32
C ILE A 114 -9.30 -0.61 22.01
N LEU A 115 -9.97 0.16 22.87
CA LEU A 115 -11.35 0.57 22.65
C LEU A 115 -11.42 1.60 21.51
N LEU A 116 -12.14 1.27 20.45
CA LEU A 116 -12.32 2.13 19.28
C LEU A 116 -13.57 2.98 19.45
N ASN A 117 -13.40 4.31 19.40
CA ASN A 117 -14.54 5.23 19.47
C ASN A 117 -15.22 5.39 18.11
N PHE A 118 -14.44 5.78 17.09
CA PHE A 118 -14.94 5.91 15.71
C PHE A 118 -13.82 5.70 14.71
N ILE A 119 -14.22 5.40 13.48
CA ILE A 119 -13.35 5.27 12.31
C ILE A 119 -13.78 6.35 11.31
N ARG A 120 -12.84 7.17 10.86
CA ARG A 120 -13.08 8.21 9.85
C ARG A 120 -12.12 8.07 8.68
N ASP A 121 -12.64 8.28 7.48
CA ASP A 121 -11.83 8.49 6.30
C ASP A 121 -11.50 9.98 6.15
N VAL A 122 -10.22 10.30 6.10
CA VAL A 122 -9.67 11.64 5.90
C VAL A 122 -8.89 11.72 4.58
N THR A 123 -9.23 10.85 3.61
CA THR A 123 -8.69 10.92 2.26
C THR A 123 -9.12 12.25 1.61
N PRO A 124 -8.16 13.10 1.18
CA PRO A 124 -8.50 14.40 0.63
C PRO A 124 -9.21 14.23 -0.72
N MET A 125 -10.43 14.77 -0.82
CA MET A 125 -11.18 14.88 -2.07
C MET A 125 -10.99 16.30 -2.63
N PRO A 126 -10.28 16.48 -3.76
CA PRO A 126 -10.08 17.80 -4.34
C PRO A 126 -11.34 18.29 -5.07
N HIS A 127 -11.83 19.48 -4.72
CA HIS A 127 -12.90 20.19 -5.42
C HIS A 127 -12.34 20.97 -6.62
N ASN A 128 -11.72 20.25 -7.56
CA ASN A 128 -10.77 20.76 -8.57
C ASN A 128 -9.40 21.18 -7.97
N GLY A 129 -8.37 21.33 -8.81
CA GLY A 129 -7.01 21.62 -8.35
C GLY A 129 -5.94 21.39 -9.42
N CYS A 130 -4.70 21.13 -8.98
CA CYS A 130 -3.59 20.87 -9.88
C CYS A 130 -3.90 19.74 -10.87
N ARG A 131 -3.53 19.95 -12.14
CA ARG A 131 -3.67 18.93 -13.19
C ARG A 131 -2.94 17.65 -12.77
N SER A 132 -3.68 16.54 -12.73
CA SER A 132 -3.11 15.21 -12.48
C SER A 132 -1.94 14.92 -13.43
N PRO A 133 -0.89 14.24 -12.96
CA PRO A 133 0.25 13.90 -13.80
C PRO A 133 -0.18 13.04 -14.99
N LYS A 134 0.57 13.14 -16.09
CA LYS A 134 0.33 12.36 -17.30
C LYS A 134 0.27 10.87 -16.94
N LYS A 135 -0.73 10.16 -17.45
CA LYS A 135 -0.86 8.72 -17.26
C LYS A 135 0.33 8.02 -17.92
N ASP A 136 0.99 7.12 -17.19
CA ASP A 136 2.04 6.25 -17.73
C ASP A 136 1.46 5.29 -18.79
N VAL A 137 1.46 5.69 -20.06
CA VAL A 137 0.86 4.93 -21.18
C VAL A 137 1.45 3.50 -21.28
N TYR A 138 2.74 3.34 -20.96
CA TYR A 138 3.45 2.06 -20.99
C TYR A 138 2.95 1.05 -19.94
N LYS A 139 2.56 1.50 -18.74
CA LYS A 139 2.05 0.60 -17.70
C LYS A 139 0.66 0.04 -18.05
N THR A 140 -0.18 0.82 -18.73
CA THR A 140 -1.52 0.40 -19.17
C THR A 140 -1.46 -0.71 -20.21
N LYS A 141 -0.59 -0.59 -21.23
CA LYS A 141 -0.43 -1.62 -22.29
C LYS A 141 0.07 -2.95 -21.72
N ASN A 142 1.11 -2.91 -20.89
CA ASN A 142 1.66 -4.12 -20.27
C ASN A 142 0.71 -4.77 -19.24
N LYS A 143 -0.23 -4.04 -18.63
CA LYS A 143 -1.20 -4.63 -17.69
C LYS A 143 -2.18 -5.54 -18.42
N HIS A 144 -2.78 -5.07 -19.52
CA HIS A 144 -3.71 -5.89 -20.33
C HIS A 144 -3.06 -7.16 -20.85
N GLU A 145 -1.83 -7.04 -21.38
CA GLU A 145 -1.09 -8.19 -21.92
C GLU A 145 -0.68 -9.18 -20.82
N LYS A 146 -0.26 -8.68 -19.65
CA LYS A 146 0.12 -9.51 -18.50
C LYS A 146 -1.08 -10.20 -17.84
N TYR A 147 -2.27 -9.62 -17.89
CA TYR A 147 -3.53 -10.27 -17.46
C TYR A 147 -3.90 -11.42 -18.42
N PHE A 148 -3.85 -11.21 -19.74
CA PHE A 148 -4.09 -12.26 -20.74
C PHE A 148 -3.08 -13.42 -20.62
N LYS A 149 -1.80 -13.12 -20.38
CA LYS A 149 -0.77 -14.15 -20.25
C LYS A 149 -0.87 -14.99 -18.97
N ARG A 150 -1.51 -14.46 -17.91
CA ARG A 150 -1.52 -15.06 -16.56
C ARG A 150 -2.82 -15.81 -16.24
N ASN A 151 -3.90 -15.55 -16.98
CA ASN A 151 -5.20 -16.18 -16.74
C ASN A 151 -5.38 -17.45 -17.60
N LYS A 152 -5.25 -18.63 -16.97
CA LYS A 152 -5.21 -19.94 -17.65
C LYS A 152 -6.52 -20.24 -18.40
N GLN A 153 -7.67 -19.82 -17.85
CA GLN A 153 -9.00 -19.94 -18.48
C GLN A 153 -9.15 -19.11 -19.75
N VAL A 154 -8.62 -17.88 -19.77
CA VAL A 154 -8.68 -17.01 -20.95
C VAL A 154 -7.78 -17.56 -22.06
N LYS A 155 -6.60 -18.09 -21.70
CA LYS A 155 -5.70 -18.78 -22.65
C LYS A 155 -6.32 -20.05 -23.25
N SER A 156 -7.05 -20.85 -22.47
CA SER A 156 -7.75 -22.03 -23.00
C SER A 156 -8.91 -21.64 -23.91
N LEU A 157 -9.66 -20.59 -23.58
CA LEU A 157 -10.74 -20.06 -24.42
C LEU A 157 -10.22 -19.52 -25.76
N ILE A 158 -9.12 -18.76 -25.78
CA ILE A 158 -8.48 -18.35 -27.05
C ILE A 158 -8.09 -19.56 -27.89
N LYS A 159 -7.45 -20.58 -27.29
CA LYS A 159 -7.08 -21.80 -28.02
C LYS A 159 -8.29 -22.53 -28.60
N ILE A 160 -9.41 -22.53 -27.88
CA ILE A 160 -10.68 -23.10 -28.36
C ILE A 160 -11.20 -22.27 -29.55
N ILE A 161 -11.24 -20.94 -29.42
CA ILE A 161 -11.66 -20.03 -30.50
C ILE A 161 -10.77 -20.18 -31.74
N ASP A 162 -9.45 -20.27 -31.59
CA ASP A 162 -8.51 -20.47 -32.70
C ASP A 162 -8.68 -21.85 -33.38
N TYR A 163 -9.06 -22.88 -32.60
CA TYR A 163 -9.27 -24.24 -33.08
C TYR A 163 -10.58 -24.41 -33.87
N TYR A 164 -11.66 -23.76 -33.42
CA TYR A 164 -12.96 -23.77 -34.11
C TYR A 164 -13.02 -22.75 -35.25
N GLY A 165 -12.39 -21.58 -35.11
CA GLY A 165 -12.37 -20.53 -36.14
C GLY A 165 -11.56 -20.90 -37.41
N SER A 166 -10.66 -21.87 -37.33
CA SER A 166 -9.92 -22.38 -38.50
C SER A 166 -10.68 -23.46 -39.29
N ARG A 167 -11.79 -24.00 -38.75
CA ARG A 167 -12.61 -25.01 -39.43
C ARG A 167 -13.81 -24.40 -40.16
N GLU A 168 -14.42 -23.33 -39.65
CA GLU A 168 -15.58 -22.71 -40.31
C GLU A 168 -15.22 -21.80 -41.50
N ILE A 169 -13.98 -21.30 -41.61
CA ILE A 169 -13.59 -20.42 -42.72
C ILE A 169 -13.07 -21.21 -43.95
N LYS A 170 -12.69 -22.48 -43.79
CA LYS A 170 -12.23 -23.32 -44.93
C LYS A 170 -13.31 -24.15 -45.62
N SER A 171 -14.46 -24.43 -44.97
CA SER A 171 -15.57 -25.15 -45.62
C SER A 171 -16.55 -24.24 -46.36
N LEU A 172 -16.48 -22.93 -46.17
CA LEU A 172 -17.36 -21.96 -46.86
C LEU A 172 -16.74 -21.36 -48.13
N TYR A 173 -15.50 -21.73 -48.47
CA TYR A 173 -14.80 -21.26 -49.68
C TYR A 173 -14.49 -22.36 -50.71
N SER A 174 -14.93 -23.62 -50.49
CA SER A 174 -14.82 -24.70 -51.48
C SER A 174 -16.08 -24.94 -52.31
N ASP A 175 -17.24 -24.42 -51.88
CA ASP A 175 -18.54 -24.82 -52.45
C ASP A 175 -19.16 -23.75 -53.37
N THR A 176 -18.41 -22.71 -53.74
CA THR A 176 -18.88 -21.60 -54.62
C THR A 176 -18.12 -21.45 -55.94
N THR A 177 -17.37 -22.47 -56.39
CA THR A 177 -16.73 -22.48 -57.73
C THR A 177 -17.18 -23.64 -58.62
N MET A 178 -18.40 -24.13 -58.48
CA MET A 178 -18.96 -25.22 -59.30
C MET A 178 -20.44 -24.99 -59.70
N GLU A 179 -20.85 -23.74 -59.93
CA GLU A 179 -22.08 -23.42 -60.70
C GLU A 179 -21.84 -22.13 -61.51
N MET A 180 -21.03 -22.22 -62.56
CA MET A 180 -21.01 -21.30 -63.71
C MET A 180 -20.41 -22.09 -64.90
N CYS A 181 -21.19 -23.02 -65.44
CA CYS A 181 -21.06 -23.57 -66.80
C CYS A 181 -22.44 -24.00 -67.26
#